data_AF-A0A1I7ZXF0-F1
#
_entry.id   AF-A0A1I7ZXF0-F1
#
_cell.length_a   1.000
_cell.length_b   1.000
_cell.length_c   1.000
_cell.angle_alpha   90.00
_cell.angle_beta   90.00
_cell.angle_gamma   90.00
#
_symmetry.space_group_name_H-M   'P 1'
#
loop_
_entity.id
_entity.type
_entity.pdbx_description
1 polymer ?
#
loop_
_entity_poly.entity_id
_entity_poly.type
_entity_poly.pdbx_seq_one_letter_code
_entity_poly.pdbx_strand_id
1 'polypeptide(L)'
;MSHVGVGILIAIGENPESALSKALGGVLHLAWFGIIFLNLLLSLERVNVTVCSSTIRVTRSMFVAISAATWLPGVMYFIVDQTSQLTFYVNTDMAKWDYLGTNVDMWIQIAIFLTFIPLPMTFLVYVIIYIHLVKQRGKICTQSSSSLLEKSVLYSSTLMFLYPCGEEIIFFVLRFMDTTAFTAFFVDFTTHIMWISLPIFCQIVQLIFNKSIRRNFKRLCMGKAGTITIGTLPSNSNSTRRTNQATKNVNR
;
A
#
# COMPACT_ATOMS: atom_id res chain seq x y z
N MET A 1 -2.04 5.40 -18.85
CA MET A 1 -0.58 5.20 -18.71
C MET A 1 -0.14 3.75 -18.85
N SER A 2 -1.04 2.76 -18.74
CA SER A 2 -0.73 1.32 -18.88
C SER A 2 -0.33 0.86 -20.30
N HIS A 3 -0.77 1.53 -21.36
CA HIS A 3 -0.44 1.13 -22.75
C HIS A 3 0.97 1.53 -23.21
N VAL A 4 1.58 2.53 -22.58
CA VAL A 4 2.96 2.95 -22.91
C VAL A 4 3.98 1.94 -22.39
N GLY A 5 3.68 1.26 -21.28
CA GLY A 5 4.55 0.23 -20.70
C GLY A 5 4.69 -1.01 -21.60
N VAL A 6 3.61 -1.44 -22.25
CA VAL A 6 3.62 -2.63 -23.13
C VAL A 6 4.50 -2.41 -24.38
N GLY A 7 4.46 -1.23 -24.98
CA GLY A 7 5.31 -0.89 -26.12
C GLY A 7 6.80 -0.81 -25.76
N ILE A 8 7.12 -0.33 -24.55
CA ILE A 8 8.49 -0.31 -24.02
C ILE A 8 8.98 -1.73 -23.73
N LEU A 9 8.12 -2.60 -23.17
CA LEU A 9 8.43 -4.00 -22.89
C LEU A 9 8.78 -4.80 -24.15
N ILE A 10 8.06 -4.58 -25.25
CA ILE A 10 8.35 -5.22 -26.55
C ILE A 10 9.69 -4.72 -27.12
N ALA A 11 10.02 -3.43 -26.93
CA ALA A 11 11.28 -2.85 -27.39
C ALA A 11 12.51 -3.27 -26.54
N ILE A 12 12.30 -3.74 -25.31
CA ILE A 12 13.36 -4.21 -24.40
C ILE A 12 13.68 -5.71 -24.59
N GLY A 13 12.77 -6.45 -25.23
CA GLY A 13 12.69 -7.91 -25.23
C GLY A 13 13.85 -8.72 -25.79
N GLU A 14 14.97 -8.12 -26.22
CA GLU A 14 16.07 -8.90 -26.81
C GLU A 14 17.26 -9.15 -25.88
N ASN A 15 17.42 -8.44 -24.77
CA ASN A 15 18.54 -8.72 -23.87
C ASN A 15 18.19 -8.52 -22.38
N PRO A 16 18.07 -9.62 -21.59
CA PRO A 16 17.82 -9.53 -20.14
C PRO A 16 18.98 -8.85 -19.40
N GLU A 17 20.18 -8.82 -19.98
CA GLU A 17 21.34 -8.14 -19.41
C GLU A 17 21.34 -6.63 -19.68
N SER A 18 20.42 -6.13 -20.49
CA SER A 18 20.32 -4.69 -20.77
C SER A 18 20.11 -3.89 -19.48
N ALA A 19 20.79 -2.75 -19.36
CA ALA A 19 20.68 -1.88 -18.19
C ALA A 19 19.24 -1.42 -17.92
N LEU A 20 18.44 -1.26 -18.99
CA LEU A 20 17.04 -0.87 -18.88
C LEU A 20 16.18 -1.99 -18.27
N SER A 21 16.39 -3.25 -18.66
CA SER A 21 15.69 -4.39 -18.07
C SER A 21 15.98 -4.51 -16.58
N LYS A 22 17.27 -4.42 -16.19
CA LYS A 22 17.71 -4.41 -14.78
C LYS A 22 17.13 -3.25 -13.98
N ALA A 23 17.09 -2.06 -14.55
CA ALA A 23 16.50 -0.89 -13.89
C ALA A 23 14.99 -1.07 -13.68
N LEU A 24 14.27 -1.60 -14.67
CA LEU A 24 12.82 -1.85 -14.53
C LEU A 24 12.52 -2.92 -13.49
N GLY A 25 13.24 -4.04 -13.50
CA GLY A 25 13.10 -5.08 -12.48
C GLY A 25 13.39 -4.56 -11.08
N GLY A 26 14.48 -3.80 -10.92
CA GLY A 26 14.80 -3.15 -9.65
C GLY A 26 13.70 -2.20 -9.19
N VAL A 27 13.18 -1.33 -10.07
CA VAL A 27 12.07 -0.43 -9.73
C VAL A 27 10.84 -1.22 -9.31
N LEU A 28 10.60 -2.38 -9.94
CA LEU A 28 9.52 -3.28 -9.59
C LEU A 28 9.64 -3.81 -8.16
N HIS A 29 10.79 -4.38 -7.80
CA HIS A 29 11.06 -4.86 -6.45
C HIS A 29 10.98 -3.74 -5.42
N LEU A 30 11.56 -2.57 -5.72
CA LEU A 30 11.47 -1.39 -4.86
C LEU A 30 10.02 -1.01 -4.58
N ALA A 31 9.17 -0.97 -5.61
CA ALA A 31 7.75 -0.68 -5.46
C ALA A 31 7.01 -1.78 -4.69
N TRP A 32 7.31 -3.05 -4.95
CA TRP A 32 6.71 -4.20 -4.28
C TRP A 32 6.95 -4.17 -2.77
N PHE A 33 8.23 -4.10 -2.35
CA PHE A 33 8.58 -3.99 -0.95
C PHE A 33 8.03 -2.70 -0.33
N GLY A 34 8.10 -1.58 -1.06
CA GLY A 34 7.50 -0.31 -0.63
C GLY A 34 6.03 -0.47 -0.26
N ILE A 35 5.22 -1.12 -1.10
CA ILE A 35 3.80 -1.38 -0.84
C ILE A 35 3.61 -2.22 0.43
N ILE A 36 4.36 -3.31 0.58
CA ILE A 36 4.24 -4.23 1.72
C ILE A 36 4.57 -3.52 3.04
N PHE A 37 5.73 -2.86 3.11
CA PHE A 37 6.17 -2.20 4.35
C PHE A 37 5.35 -0.93 4.67
N LEU A 38 4.90 -0.17 3.65
CA LEU A 38 3.99 0.94 3.88
C LEU A 38 2.62 0.47 4.38
N ASN A 39 2.10 -0.65 3.87
CA ASN A 39 0.87 -1.24 4.39
C ASN A 39 1.00 -1.66 5.86
N LEU A 40 2.14 -2.27 6.23
CA LEU A 40 2.44 -2.58 7.62
C LEU A 40 2.49 -1.31 8.47
N LEU A 41 3.23 -0.28 8.04
CA LEU A 41 3.33 0.99 8.75
C LEU A 41 1.97 1.66 8.94
N LEU A 42 1.14 1.72 7.91
CA LEU A 42 -0.22 2.26 7.97
C LEU A 42 -1.10 1.47 8.95
N SER A 43 -0.93 0.15 9.01
CA SER A 43 -1.67 -0.68 9.98
C SER A 43 -1.25 -0.39 11.43
N LEU A 44 0.05 -0.19 11.67
CA LEU A 44 0.60 0.16 12.99
C LEU A 44 0.16 1.57 13.41
N GLU A 45 0.15 2.52 12.50
CA GLU A 45 -0.38 3.87 12.76
C GLU A 45 -1.85 3.80 13.18
N ARG A 46 -2.66 3.00 12.46
CA ARG A 46 -4.08 2.80 12.81
C ARG A 46 -4.24 2.18 14.20
N VAL A 47 -3.39 1.22 14.59
CA VAL A 47 -3.39 0.70 15.98
C VAL A 47 -3.06 1.79 16.98
N ASN A 48 -2.02 2.58 16.74
CA ASN A 48 -1.62 3.65 17.68
C ASN A 48 -2.75 4.66 17.91
N VAL A 49 -3.47 5.03 16.84
CA VAL A 49 -4.60 5.96 16.91
C VAL A 49 -5.83 5.33 17.58
N THR A 50 -6.17 4.08 17.24
CA THR A 50 -7.42 3.44 17.67
C THR A 50 -7.33 2.75 19.03
N VAL A 51 -6.26 1.99 19.27
CA VAL A 51 -6.07 1.14 20.46
C VAL A 51 -5.32 1.88 21.55
N CYS A 52 -4.22 2.54 21.20
CA CYS A 52 -3.35 3.18 22.19
C CYS A 52 -3.85 4.56 22.63
N SER A 53 -5.01 5.02 22.13
CA SER A 53 -5.61 6.32 22.45
C SER A 53 -4.61 7.49 22.46
N SER A 54 -3.68 7.50 21.48
CA SER A 54 -2.63 8.52 21.33
C SER A 54 -1.59 8.59 22.46
N THR A 55 -1.36 7.50 23.21
CA THR A 55 -0.29 7.45 24.23
C THR A 55 1.08 7.81 23.63
N ILE A 56 1.31 7.44 22.37
CA ILE A 56 2.50 7.82 21.62
C ILE A 56 2.11 8.90 20.60
N ARG A 57 2.53 10.15 20.86
CA ARG A 57 2.39 11.25 19.91
C ARG A 57 3.47 11.13 18.82
N VAL A 58 3.12 10.55 17.69
CA VAL A 58 3.99 10.53 16.51
C VAL A 58 3.99 11.93 15.89
N THR A 59 5.13 12.61 15.91
CA THR A 59 5.29 13.91 15.24
C THR A 59 5.34 13.72 13.73
N ARG A 60 5.04 14.78 12.97
CA ARG A 60 5.10 14.74 11.49
C ARG A 60 6.50 14.34 10.98
N SER A 61 7.54 14.84 11.63
CA SER A 61 8.94 14.50 11.28
C SER A 61 9.24 13.02 11.55
N MET A 62 8.79 12.49 12.68
CA MET A 62 8.94 11.08 13.02
C MET A 62 8.20 10.18 12.01
N PHE A 63 6.97 10.54 11.62
CA PHE A 63 6.23 9.80 10.60
C PHE A 63 6.97 9.78 9.25
N VAL A 64 7.49 10.92 8.80
CA VAL A 64 8.29 10.99 7.56
C VAL A 64 9.55 10.13 7.67
N ALA A 65 10.26 10.18 8.80
CA ALA A 65 11.46 9.38 9.01
C ALA A 65 11.17 7.87 9.00
N ILE A 66 10.12 7.43 9.69
CA ILE A 66 9.70 6.01 9.69
C ILE A 66 9.24 5.59 8.29
N SER A 67 8.50 6.45 7.59
CA SER A 67 8.06 6.19 6.22
C SER A 67 9.24 6.08 5.27
N ALA A 68 10.28 6.89 5.41
CA ALA A 68 11.52 6.75 4.64
C ALA A 68 12.24 5.45 4.98
N ALA A 69 12.31 5.08 6.26
CA ALA A 69 12.94 3.84 6.72
C ALA A 69 12.25 2.59 6.16
N THR A 70 10.92 2.61 5.95
CA THR A 70 10.21 1.47 5.35
C THR A 70 10.60 1.17 3.90
N TRP A 71 11.26 2.10 3.20
CA TRP A 71 11.77 1.85 1.84
C TRP A 71 13.13 1.15 1.83
N LEU A 72 13.86 1.09 2.95
CA LEU A 72 15.22 0.55 2.99
C LEU A 72 15.33 -0.88 2.44
N PRO A 73 14.42 -1.83 2.75
CA PRO A 73 14.48 -3.17 2.15
C PRO A 73 14.36 -3.14 0.62
N GLY A 74 13.45 -2.32 0.08
CA GLY A 74 13.29 -2.18 -1.37
C GLY A 74 14.49 -1.52 -2.04
N VAL A 75 15.10 -0.51 -1.40
CA VAL A 75 16.32 0.13 -1.91
C VAL A 75 17.50 -0.84 -1.91
N MET A 76 17.61 -1.68 -0.87
CA MET A 76 18.64 -2.72 -0.82
C MET A 76 18.50 -3.71 -1.99
N TYR A 77 17.28 -4.19 -2.26
CA TYR A 77 17.00 -5.06 -3.40
C TYR A 77 17.28 -4.38 -4.74
N PHE A 78 16.86 -3.12 -4.89
CA PHE A 78 17.14 -2.33 -6.08
C PHE A 78 18.65 -2.28 -6.38
N ILE A 79 19.48 -2.03 -5.38
CA ILE A 79 20.95 -1.98 -5.52
C ILE A 79 21.47 -3.35 -5.94
N VAL A 80 21.01 -4.43 -5.30
CA VAL A 80 21.43 -5.80 -5.59
C VAL A 80 21.04 -6.20 -7.02
N ASP A 81 19.85 -5.81 -7.50
CA ASP A 81 19.37 -6.03 -8.87
C ASP A 81 20.23 -5.34 -9.94
N GLN A 82 20.98 -4.29 -9.57
CA GLN A 82 21.93 -3.65 -10.48
C GLN A 82 23.29 -4.37 -10.56
N THR A 83 23.51 -5.40 -9.73
CA THR A 83 24.75 -6.18 -9.70
C THR A 83 24.64 -7.48 -10.51
N SER A 84 25.73 -8.23 -10.64
CA SER A 84 25.71 -9.58 -11.23
C SER A 84 25.17 -10.65 -10.28
N GLN A 85 24.87 -10.30 -9.03
CA GLN A 85 24.42 -11.26 -8.00
C GLN A 85 22.97 -11.67 -8.22
N LEU A 86 22.15 -10.72 -8.66
CA LEU A 86 20.73 -10.86 -8.94
C LEU A 86 20.35 -9.90 -10.07
N THR A 87 19.53 -10.36 -10.98
CA THR A 87 18.90 -9.55 -12.01
C THR A 87 17.48 -10.06 -12.14
N PHE A 88 16.54 -9.22 -11.76
CA PHE A 88 15.13 -9.45 -11.97
C PHE A 88 14.70 -8.83 -13.29
N TYR A 89 14.05 -9.61 -14.15
CA TYR A 89 13.68 -9.16 -15.49
C TYR A 89 12.39 -9.80 -15.98
N VAL A 90 11.78 -9.21 -17.01
CA VAL A 90 10.65 -9.82 -17.72
C VAL A 90 11.18 -10.72 -18.82
N ASN A 91 10.89 -12.00 -18.72
CA ASN A 91 11.04 -12.93 -19.82
C ASN A 91 9.79 -12.83 -20.71
N THR A 92 9.91 -12.14 -21.83
CA THR A 92 8.82 -11.91 -22.79
C THR A 92 8.34 -13.18 -23.46
N ASP A 93 9.23 -14.15 -23.67
CA ASP A 93 8.90 -15.43 -24.33
C ASP A 93 7.95 -16.28 -23.49
N MET A 94 8.12 -16.22 -22.17
CA MET A 94 7.29 -16.94 -21.20
C MET A 94 6.25 -16.05 -20.52
N ALA A 95 6.18 -14.76 -20.88
CA ALA A 95 5.33 -13.74 -20.24
C ALA A 95 5.42 -13.76 -18.70
N LYS A 96 6.64 -13.97 -18.18
CA LYS A 96 6.88 -14.16 -16.74
C LYS A 96 7.99 -13.26 -16.24
N TRP A 97 8.00 -13.04 -14.93
CA TRP A 97 9.13 -12.44 -14.25
C TRP A 97 10.10 -13.53 -13.82
N ASP A 98 11.39 -13.35 -14.13
CA ASP A 98 12.43 -14.32 -13.83
C ASP A 98 13.65 -13.68 -13.20
N TYR A 99 14.48 -14.55 -12.61
CA TYR A 99 15.70 -14.17 -11.92
C TYR A 99 16.91 -14.76 -12.64
N LEU A 100 17.95 -13.96 -12.80
CA LEU A 100 19.26 -14.36 -13.33
C LEU A 100 20.34 -13.92 -12.34
N GLY A 101 21.43 -14.69 -12.19
CA GLY A 101 22.56 -14.29 -11.34
C GLY A 101 23.27 -15.47 -10.68
N THR A 102 24.30 -15.16 -9.89
CA THR A 102 25.13 -16.18 -9.22
C THR A 102 24.51 -16.72 -7.92
N ASN A 103 23.71 -15.93 -7.22
CA ASN A 103 23.17 -16.27 -5.89
C ASN A 103 21.64 -16.15 -5.83
N VAL A 104 20.98 -16.50 -6.94
CA VAL A 104 19.53 -16.31 -7.14
C VAL A 104 18.71 -16.95 -6.01
N ASP A 105 18.98 -18.20 -5.65
CA ASP A 105 18.20 -18.93 -4.65
C ASP A 105 18.24 -18.25 -3.28
N MET A 106 19.42 -17.78 -2.85
CA MET A 106 19.58 -17.07 -1.58
C MET A 106 18.74 -15.78 -1.56
N TRP A 107 18.79 -14.99 -2.63
CA TRP A 107 18.04 -13.74 -2.73
C TRP A 107 16.54 -13.96 -2.83
N ILE A 108 16.10 -15.02 -3.51
CA ILE A 108 14.69 -15.44 -3.54
C ILE A 108 14.22 -15.81 -2.12
N GLN A 109 15.00 -16.58 -1.37
CA GLN A 109 14.65 -16.94 0.02
C GLN A 109 14.52 -15.70 0.90
N ILE A 110 15.47 -14.75 0.81
CA ILE A 110 15.38 -13.49 1.56
C ILE A 110 14.12 -12.72 1.14
N ALA A 111 13.76 -12.71 -0.15
CA ALA A 111 12.58 -12.00 -0.64
C ALA A 111 11.31 -12.62 -0.05
N ILE A 112 11.20 -13.96 -0.08
CA ILE A 112 10.12 -14.71 0.56
C ILE A 112 10.00 -14.32 2.03
N PHE A 113 11.10 -14.29 2.80
CA PHE A 113 11.03 -13.86 4.21
C PHE A 113 10.54 -12.42 4.37
N LEU A 114 11.02 -11.51 3.53
CA LEU A 114 10.64 -10.09 3.57
C LEU A 114 9.20 -9.82 3.12
N THR A 115 8.58 -10.72 2.35
CA THR A 115 7.17 -10.61 1.94
C THR A 115 6.24 -11.36 2.92
N PHE A 116 6.57 -12.61 3.25
CA PHE A 116 5.74 -13.49 4.07
C PHE A 116 5.71 -13.13 5.56
N ILE A 117 6.65 -12.35 6.09
CA ILE A 117 6.57 -11.91 7.51
C ILE A 117 5.68 -10.66 7.65
N PRO A 118 5.88 -9.56 6.89
CA PRO A 118 5.09 -8.34 7.07
C PRO A 118 3.63 -8.49 6.68
N LEU A 119 3.31 -9.34 5.70
CA LEU A 119 1.93 -9.55 5.24
C LEU A 119 1.03 -10.11 6.36
N PRO A 120 1.32 -11.27 7.00
CA PRO A 120 0.58 -11.76 8.15
C PRO A 120 0.62 -10.81 9.35
N MET A 121 1.75 -10.13 9.61
CA MET A 121 1.81 -9.11 10.67
C MET A 121 0.79 -8.00 10.44
N THR A 122 0.69 -7.49 9.21
CA THR A 122 -0.30 -6.48 8.81
C THR A 122 -1.73 -7.00 9.06
N PHE A 123 -2.01 -8.25 8.68
CA PHE A 123 -3.32 -8.87 8.92
C PHE A 123 -3.64 -9.00 10.42
N LEU A 124 -2.69 -9.50 11.22
CA LEU A 124 -2.84 -9.63 12.68
C LEU A 124 -3.11 -8.27 13.34
N VAL A 125 -2.41 -7.23 12.90
CA VAL A 125 -2.65 -5.85 13.35
C VAL A 125 -4.10 -5.42 13.08
N TYR A 126 -4.64 -5.70 11.89
CA TYR A 126 -6.04 -5.41 11.59
C TYR A 126 -7.04 -6.24 12.42
N VAL A 127 -6.72 -7.50 12.71
CA VAL A 127 -7.53 -8.34 13.61
C VAL A 127 -7.57 -7.74 15.02
N ILE A 128 -6.43 -7.25 15.53
CA ILE A 128 -6.35 -6.59 16.84
C ILE A 128 -7.21 -5.31 16.86
N ILE A 129 -7.11 -4.47 15.82
CA ILE A 129 -7.96 -3.27 15.68
C ILE A 129 -9.44 -3.66 15.76
N TYR A 130 -9.84 -4.69 15.00
CA TYR A 130 -11.23 -5.15 14.98
C TYR A 130 -11.71 -5.66 16.34
N ILE A 131 -10.94 -6.52 17.01
CA ILE A 131 -11.28 -7.03 18.36
C ILE A 131 -11.46 -5.85 19.33
N HIS A 132 -10.59 -4.85 19.26
CA HIS A 132 -10.67 -3.66 20.11
C HIS A 132 -11.95 -2.86 19.85
N LEU A 133 -12.29 -2.61 18.58
CA LEU A 133 -13.50 -1.90 18.19
C LEU A 133 -14.77 -2.64 18.65
N VAL A 134 -14.83 -3.97 18.48
CA VAL A 134 -15.94 -4.80 18.96
C VAL A 134 -16.07 -4.74 20.48
N LYS A 135 -14.96 -4.77 21.23
CA LYS A 135 -14.96 -4.62 22.70
C LYS A 135 -15.46 -3.25 23.15
N GLN A 136 -15.05 -2.16 22.47
CA GLN A 136 -15.50 -0.81 22.81
C GLN A 136 -17.01 -0.62 22.57
N ARG A 137 -17.56 -1.26 21.54
CA ARG A 137 -19.00 -1.20 21.23
C ARG A 137 -19.87 -1.72 22.38
N GLY A 138 -19.42 -2.75 23.11
CA GLY A 138 -20.13 -3.27 24.28
C GLY A 138 -20.31 -2.24 25.40
N LYS A 139 -19.53 -1.15 25.40
CA LYS A 139 -19.61 -0.07 26.39
C LYS A 139 -20.43 1.13 25.91
N ILE A 140 -20.64 1.29 24.60
CA ILE A 140 -21.29 2.47 23.99
C ILE A 140 -22.50 1.97 23.18
N CYS A 141 -23.58 1.58 23.87
CA CYS A 141 -24.76 0.95 23.28
C CYS A 141 -25.64 1.85 22.36
N THR A 142 -25.25 3.09 22.05
CA THR A 142 -26.16 4.08 21.43
C THR A 142 -25.81 4.51 20.00
N GLN A 143 -24.76 4.00 19.34
CA GLN A 143 -24.42 4.39 17.96
C GLN A 143 -24.46 3.22 16.98
N SER A 144 -25.56 3.11 16.23
CA SER A 144 -25.74 2.11 15.17
C SER A 144 -24.87 2.36 13.92
N SER A 145 -24.46 3.62 13.68
CA SER A 145 -23.75 4.05 12.47
C SER A 145 -22.24 3.74 12.46
N SER A 146 -21.58 3.61 13.62
CA SER A 146 -20.14 3.31 13.70
C SER A 146 -19.81 1.90 13.19
N SER A 147 -20.69 0.93 13.48
CA SER A 147 -20.47 -0.49 13.16
C SER A 147 -20.29 -0.79 11.66
N LEU A 148 -20.94 0.00 10.79
CA LEU A 148 -20.81 -0.17 9.34
C LEU A 148 -19.48 0.35 8.81
N LEU A 149 -18.95 1.43 9.40
CA LEU A 149 -17.65 1.98 9.01
C LEU A 149 -16.53 1.01 9.41
N GLU A 150 -16.60 0.47 10.62
CA GLU A 150 -15.61 -0.45 11.19
C GLU A 150 -15.52 -1.75 10.39
N LYS A 151 -16.67 -2.36 10.08
CA LYS A 151 -16.74 -3.54 9.20
C LYS A 151 -16.15 -3.24 7.83
N SER A 152 -16.46 -2.07 7.26
CA SER A 152 -15.93 -1.64 5.97
C SER A 152 -14.39 -1.57 5.97
N VAL A 153 -13.81 -1.03 7.05
CA VAL A 153 -12.35 -0.96 7.21
C VAL A 153 -11.74 -2.35 7.31
N LEU A 154 -12.33 -3.26 8.10
CA LEU A 154 -11.83 -4.63 8.19
C LEU A 154 -11.92 -5.36 6.86
N TYR A 155 -13.09 -5.37 6.20
CA TYR A 155 -13.25 -6.05 4.91
C TYR A 155 -12.29 -5.50 3.86
N SER A 156 -12.15 -4.18 3.77
CA SER A 156 -11.18 -3.56 2.87
C SER A 156 -9.77 -4.03 3.18
N SER A 157 -9.38 -4.06 4.45
CA SER A 157 -8.02 -4.45 4.86
C SER A 157 -7.76 -5.94 4.64
N THR A 158 -8.74 -6.80 4.92
CA THR A 158 -8.67 -8.23 4.65
C THR A 158 -8.52 -8.50 3.15
N LEU A 159 -9.26 -7.81 2.29
CA LEU A 159 -9.12 -7.95 0.84
C LEU A 159 -7.75 -7.46 0.35
N MET A 160 -7.26 -6.33 0.88
CA MET A 160 -5.94 -5.79 0.56
C MET A 160 -4.79 -6.68 1.05
N PHE A 161 -5.03 -7.57 2.02
CA PHE A 161 -4.08 -8.59 2.47
C PHE A 161 -4.22 -9.90 1.67
N LEU A 162 -5.43 -10.39 1.48
CA LEU A 162 -5.70 -11.67 0.80
C LEU A 162 -5.19 -11.67 -0.63
N TYR A 163 -5.26 -10.52 -1.30
CA TYR A 163 -4.82 -10.41 -2.68
C TYR A 163 -3.30 -10.60 -2.82
N PRO A 164 -2.42 -9.78 -2.19
CA PRO A 164 -0.97 -10.02 -2.24
C PRO A 164 -0.56 -11.37 -1.64
N CYS A 165 -1.24 -11.83 -0.60
CA CYS A 165 -0.96 -13.15 -0.01
C CYS A 165 -1.27 -14.28 -1.00
N GLY A 166 -2.42 -14.23 -1.66
CA GLY A 166 -2.79 -15.21 -2.69
C GLY A 166 -1.86 -15.15 -3.89
N GLU A 167 -1.45 -13.95 -4.31
CA GLU A 167 -0.46 -13.73 -5.34
C GLU A 167 0.88 -14.36 -5.00
N GLU A 168 1.40 -14.14 -3.79
CA GLU A 168 2.66 -14.73 -3.30
C GLU A 168 2.57 -16.25 -3.19
N ILE A 169 1.43 -16.80 -2.74
CA ILE A 169 1.20 -18.25 -2.72
C ILE A 169 1.23 -18.82 -4.14
N ILE A 170 0.57 -18.18 -5.10
CA ILE A 170 0.59 -18.62 -6.50
C ILE A 170 2.02 -18.50 -7.06
N PHE A 171 2.69 -17.38 -6.82
CA PHE A 171 4.03 -17.11 -7.36
C PHE A 171 5.09 -18.06 -6.81
N PHE A 172 5.07 -18.35 -5.51
CA PHE A 172 6.10 -19.18 -4.88
C PHE A 172 5.67 -20.64 -4.81
N VAL A 173 4.50 -20.95 -4.24
CA VAL A 173 4.10 -22.36 -4.01
C VAL A 173 3.84 -23.07 -5.33
N LEU A 174 3.04 -22.50 -6.22
CA LEU A 174 2.69 -23.19 -7.48
C LEU A 174 3.86 -23.23 -8.46
N ARG A 175 4.80 -22.29 -8.38
CA ARG A 175 6.04 -22.30 -9.17
C ARG A 175 7.02 -23.39 -8.73
N PHE A 176 7.06 -23.73 -7.44
CA PHE A 176 7.93 -24.79 -6.90
C PHE A 176 7.29 -26.19 -6.95
N MET A 177 6.00 -26.30 -7.25
CA MET A 177 5.41 -27.61 -7.56
C MET A 177 5.87 -28.04 -8.95
N ASP A 178 6.40 -29.27 -9.08
CA ASP A 178 6.76 -29.90 -10.36
C ASP A 178 5.53 -30.00 -11.25
N THR A 179 5.24 -28.91 -11.95
CA THR A 179 4.08 -28.74 -12.80
C THR A 179 4.50 -29.00 -14.23
N THR A 180 3.61 -29.62 -15.02
CA THR A 180 3.86 -29.79 -16.46
C THR A 180 4.12 -28.42 -17.11
N ALA A 181 4.91 -28.37 -18.18
CA ALA A 181 5.26 -27.10 -18.86
C ALA A 181 4.02 -26.24 -19.20
N PHE A 182 2.90 -26.89 -19.54
CA PHE A 182 1.62 -26.22 -19.77
C PHE A 182 1.11 -25.54 -18.50
N THR A 183 1.03 -26.26 -17.38
CA THR A 183 0.59 -25.72 -16.09
C THR A 183 1.48 -24.58 -15.61
N ALA A 184 2.82 -24.70 -15.77
CA ALA A 184 3.77 -23.66 -15.40
C ALA A 184 3.50 -22.33 -16.13
N PHE A 185 3.23 -22.39 -17.44
CA PHE A 185 2.87 -21.20 -18.23
C PHE A 185 1.61 -20.51 -17.69
N PHE A 186 0.55 -21.24 -17.35
CA PHE A 186 -0.67 -20.65 -16.80
C PHE A 186 -0.45 -20.03 -15.41
N VAL A 187 0.36 -20.65 -14.57
CA VAL A 187 0.73 -20.10 -13.25
C VAL A 187 1.47 -18.78 -13.41
N ASP A 188 2.48 -18.75 -14.28
CA ASP A 188 3.27 -17.55 -14.56
C ASP A 188 2.43 -16.43 -15.15
N PHE A 189 1.61 -16.74 -16.17
CA PHE A 189 0.71 -15.79 -16.81
C PHE A 189 -0.33 -15.23 -15.84
N THR A 190 -0.93 -16.08 -15.00
CA THR A 190 -1.90 -15.66 -13.98
C THR A 190 -1.24 -14.73 -12.98
N THR A 191 -0.05 -15.09 -12.50
CA THR A 191 0.70 -14.25 -11.56
C THR A 191 1.02 -12.89 -12.17
N HIS A 192 1.44 -12.85 -13.44
CA HIS A 192 1.70 -11.60 -14.14
C HIS A 192 0.46 -10.70 -14.24
N ILE A 193 -0.71 -11.28 -14.56
CA ILE A 193 -1.98 -10.54 -14.57
C ILE A 193 -2.34 -10.03 -13.18
N MET A 194 -2.18 -10.86 -12.13
CA MET A 194 -2.44 -10.44 -10.75
C MET A 194 -1.54 -9.25 -10.39
N TRP A 195 -0.25 -9.36 -10.66
CA TRP A 195 0.71 -8.30 -10.38
C TRP A 195 0.34 -6.96 -11.06
N ILE A 196 -0.02 -7.00 -12.35
CA ILE A 196 -0.45 -5.80 -13.11
C ILE A 196 -1.80 -5.26 -12.61
N SER A 197 -2.71 -6.12 -12.16
CA SER A 197 -4.05 -5.72 -11.73
C SER A 197 -4.09 -5.27 -10.27
N LEU A 198 -3.04 -5.48 -9.48
CA LEU A 198 -2.96 -5.07 -8.07
C LEU A 198 -3.31 -3.58 -7.85
N PRO A 199 -2.76 -2.60 -8.59
CA PRO A 199 -3.12 -1.19 -8.38
C PRO A 199 -4.61 -0.94 -8.65
N ILE A 200 -5.17 -1.57 -9.69
CA ILE A 200 -6.59 -1.44 -10.05
C ILE A 200 -7.46 -2.05 -8.96
N PHE A 201 -7.10 -3.24 -8.48
CA PHE A 201 -7.77 -3.91 -7.38
C PHE A 201 -7.80 -3.02 -6.12
N CYS A 202 -6.65 -2.46 -5.74
CA CYS A 202 -6.55 -1.53 -4.61
C CYS A 202 -7.53 -0.35 -4.74
N GLN A 203 -7.59 0.27 -5.92
CA GLN A 203 -8.51 1.39 -6.18
C GLN A 203 -9.98 0.97 -6.13
N ILE A 204 -10.33 -0.20 -6.69
CA ILE A 204 -11.69 -0.76 -6.66
C ILE A 204 -12.11 -1.02 -5.20
N VAL A 205 -11.26 -1.68 -4.41
CA VAL A 205 -11.54 -1.94 -3.00
C VAL A 205 -11.77 -0.63 -2.25
N GLN A 206 -10.89 0.36 -2.42
CA GLN A 206 -11.08 1.68 -1.79
C GLN A 206 -12.38 2.36 -2.25
N LEU A 207 -12.73 2.29 -3.52
CA LEU A 207 -13.97 2.88 -4.06
C LEU A 207 -15.22 2.20 -3.48
N ILE A 208 -15.20 0.89 -3.29
CA ILE A 208 -16.32 0.11 -2.74
C ILE A 208 -16.55 0.48 -1.26
N PHE A 209 -15.48 0.45 -0.46
CA PHE A 209 -15.55 0.54 1.00
C PHE A 209 -15.46 1.98 1.56
N ASN A 210 -14.90 2.92 0.80
CA ASN A 210 -14.80 4.32 1.20
C ASN A 210 -15.92 5.18 0.60
N LYS A 211 -16.96 5.45 1.41
CA LYS A 211 -18.11 6.27 1.01
C LYS A 211 -17.72 7.68 0.53
N SER A 212 -16.63 8.26 1.07
CA SER A 212 -16.16 9.59 0.69
C SER A 212 -15.62 9.57 -0.75
N ILE A 213 -14.72 8.63 -1.04
CA ILE A 213 -14.16 8.43 -2.38
C ILE A 213 -15.28 8.14 -3.38
N ARG A 214 -16.20 7.22 -3.06
CA ARG A 214 -17.34 6.88 -3.91
C ARG A 214 -18.22 8.07 -4.25
N ARG A 215 -18.49 8.95 -3.28
CA ARG A 215 -19.29 10.16 -3.49
C ARG A 215 -18.58 11.14 -4.44
N ASN A 216 -17.28 11.32 -4.26
CA ASN A 216 -16.48 12.19 -5.12
C ASN A 216 -16.40 11.63 -6.55
N PHE A 217 -16.17 10.33 -6.70
CA PHE A 217 -16.17 9.65 -7.98
C PHE A 217 -17.52 9.79 -8.71
N LYS A 218 -18.65 9.55 -8.01
CA LYS A 218 -19.99 9.74 -8.59
C LYS A 218 -20.22 11.18 -9.05
N ARG A 219 -19.75 12.19 -8.30
CA ARG A 219 -19.84 13.60 -8.70
C ARG A 219 -19.05 13.90 -9.97
N LEU A 220 -17.83 13.36 -10.07
CA LEU A 220 -16.98 13.47 -11.27
C LEU A 220 -17.67 12.83 -12.49
N CYS A 221 -18.18 11.60 -12.36
CA CYS A 221 -18.88 10.91 -13.46
C CYS A 221 -20.17 11.61 -13.90
N MET A 222 -20.89 12.26 -12.98
CA MET A 222 -22.11 13.00 -13.30
C MET A 222 -21.85 14.38 -13.92
N GLY A 223 -20.58 14.75 -14.19
CA GLY A 223 -20.23 16.08 -14.68
C GLY A 223 -20.53 17.22 -13.70
N LYS A 224 -20.96 16.89 -12.47
CA LYS A 224 -21.21 17.83 -11.38
C LYS A 224 -19.92 18.04 -10.59
N ALA A 225 -18.83 18.33 -11.30
CA ALA A 225 -17.60 18.84 -10.70
C ALA A 225 -17.86 20.28 -10.22
N GLY A 226 -18.70 20.41 -9.20
CA GLY A 226 -18.83 21.66 -8.47
C GLY A 226 -17.45 22.02 -7.96
N THR A 227 -17.02 23.23 -8.27
CA THR A 227 -15.82 23.90 -7.79
C THR A 227 -15.44 23.35 -6.42
N ILE A 228 -14.30 22.66 -6.33
CA ILE A 228 -13.76 22.21 -5.05
C ILE A 228 -13.51 23.48 -4.26
N THR A 229 -14.44 23.82 -3.34
CA THR A 229 -14.20 24.84 -2.34
C THR A 229 -13.14 24.25 -1.41
N ILE A 230 -11.87 24.39 -1.80
CA ILE A 230 -10.74 24.21 -0.92
C ILE A 230 -11.05 25.16 0.22
N GLY A 231 -11.39 24.61 1.39
CA GLY A 231 -11.78 25.39 2.55
C GLY A 231 -10.68 26.39 2.81
N THR A 232 -10.94 27.64 2.42
CA THR A 232 -10.17 28.79 2.89
C THR A 232 -10.24 28.69 4.40
N LEU A 233 -9.07 28.50 5.03
CA LEU A 233 -8.91 28.57 6.47
C LEU A 233 -9.75 29.74 6.99
N PRO A 234 -10.57 29.55 8.05
CA PRO A 234 -11.25 30.67 8.67
C PRO A 234 -10.17 31.69 9.05
N SER A 235 -10.14 32.80 8.32
CA SER A 235 -9.34 33.96 8.64
C SER A 235 -9.78 34.39 10.02
N ASN A 236 -8.95 34.08 11.01
CA ASN A 236 -9.21 34.35 12.41
C ASN A 236 -8.96 35.84 12.67
N SER A 237 -9.81 36.71 12.11
CA SER A 237 -9.75 38.17 12.24
C SER A 237 -10.41 38.69 13.52
N ASN A 238 -10.29 37.95 14.64
CA ASN A 238 -10.86 38.32 15.94
C ASN A 238 -9.80 38.75 16.98
N SER A 239 -8.61 39.23 16.58
CA SER A 239 -7.58 39.69 17.55
C SER A 239 -7.72 41.14 18.02
N THR A 240 -8.67 41.95 17.51
CA THR A 240 -8.70 43.40 17.81
C THR A 240 -9.82 43.85 18.78
N ARG A 241 -10.50 42.94 19.49
CA ARG A 241 -11.67 43.33 20.34
C ARG A 241 -11.49 43.21 21.85
N ARG A 242 -10.30 42.86 22.37
CA ARG A 242 -10.09 42.67 23.83
C ARG A 242 -9.22 43.69 24.55
N THR A 243 -8.65 44.70 23.88
CA THR A 243 -7.79 45.70 24.54
C THR A 243 -8.52 46.97 25.03
N ASN A 244 -9.80 47.18 24.70
CA ASN A 244 -10.52 48.42 25.06
C ASN A 244 -11.49 48.30 26.25
N GLN A 245 -11.51 47.17 26.98
CA GLN A 245 -12.34 47.03 28.19
C GLN A 245 -11.55 47.08 29.51
N ALA A 246 -10.22 47.18 29.47
CA ALA A 246 -9.40 47.23 30.70
C ALA A 246 -9.17 48.66 31.24
N THR A 247 -9.52 49.72 30.51
CA THR A 247 -9.22 51.12 30.91
C THR A 247 -10.40 51.90 31.50
N LYS A 248 -11.56 51.28 31.75
CA LYS A 248 -12.75 52.00 32.24
C LYS A 248 -13.08 51.83 33.73
N ASN A 249 -12.24 51.15 34.52
CA ASN A 249 -12.50 50.87 35.94
C ASN A 249 -11.48 51.48 36.93
N VAL A 250 -10.72 52.52 36.54
CA VAL A 250 -9.77 53.20 37.45
C VAL A 250 -10.18 54.65 37.72
N ASN A 251 -11.48 54.94 37.77
CA ASN A 251 -11.98 56.22 38.29
C ASN A 251 -13.28 55.99 39.06
N ARG A 252 -13.14 55.50 40.30
CA ARG A 252 -14.09 55.73 41.38
C ARG A 252 -13.37 55.60 42.72
#